data_AF-A0A969C5G5-F1
#
_entry.id   AF-A0A969C5G5-F1
#
_cell.length_a   1.000
_cell.length_b   1.000
_cell.length_c   1.000
_cell.angle_alpha   90.00
_cell.angle_beta   90.00
_cell.angle_gamma   90.00
#
_symmetry.space_group_name_H-M   'P 1'
#
loop_
_entity.id
_entity.type
_entity.pdbx_description
1 polymer ?
#
loop_
_entity_poly.entity_id
_entity_poly.type
_entity_poly.pdbx_seq_one_letter_code
_entity_poly.pdbx_strand_id
1 'polypeptide(L)'
;MVLLTGGIVDITVAGVLDPLGNDKVLRKQIVQYCNEDMFRFLDESAKVFPSALFVVVGYFPIFSPQSDTAEAFNAFLEAYSLPRPFKPFANNVLTRPFFRIIKKKAIRRSQIWFEDSNRELQTAVNRVNEKTGRQHAVFVKTSLTENDALHTPNTLLFKMMGKGRLNDSFYDERQIECKKVLGNLRKSTGIKQSVRQCEIAAIGHPNIEGAKVYAEDIKAVLKKIFSATN
;
A
#
# COMPACT_ATOMS: atom_id res chain seq x y z
N MET A 1 -22.33 7.80 2.70
CA MET A 1 -21.33 6.88 2.12
C MET A 1 -20.02 7.12 2.82
N VAL A 2 -19.25 6.06 3.11
CA VAL A 2 -17.93 6.14 3.74
C VAL A 2 -16.94 5.37 2.87
N LEU A 3 -15.86 6.03 2.42
CA LEU A 3 -14.78 5.37 1.68
C LEU A 3 -13.69 4.95 2.67
N LEU A 4 -13.23 3.70 2.56
CA LEU A 4 -12.32 3.10 3.52
C LEU A 4 -11.16 2.40 2.83
N THR A 5 -9.95 2.62 3.36
CA THR A 5 -8.76 1.81 3.11
C THR A 5 -8.20 1.37 4.46
N GLY A 6 -7.70 0.14 4.55
CA GLY A 6 -7.24 -0.43 5.82
C GLY A 6 -6.49 -1.75 5.64
N GLY A 7 -5.69 -2.13 6.63
CA GLY A 7 -4.85 -3.33 6.60
C GLY A 7 -3.36 -3.02 6.41
N ILE A 8 -2.97 -2.31 5.35
CA ILE A 8 -1.54 -2.02 5.11
C ILE A 8 -0.94 -1.11 6.19
N VAL A 9 -1.75 -0.29 6.84
CA VAL A 9 -1.30 0.62 7.90
C VAL A 9 -0.91 -0.14 9.18
N ASP A 10 -1.50 -1.31 9.40
CA ASP A 10 -1.23 -2.17 10.57
C ASP A 10 -0.04 -3.12 10.34
N ILE A 11 0.20 -3.53 9.10
CA ILE A 11 1.36 -4.37 8.72
C ILE A 11 2.58 -3.53 8.35
N THR A 12 2.34 -2.34 7.79
CA THR A 12 3.28 -1.44 7.10
C THR A 12 3.78 -1.97 5.76
N VAL A 13 4.09 -1.05 4.83
CA VAL A 13 4.73 -1.39 3.54
C VAL A 13 6.07 -2.11 3.75
N ALA A 14 6.86 -1.68 4.74
CA ALA A 14 8.13 -2.31 5.08
C ALA A 14 7.94 -3.77 5.55
N GLY A 15 6.91 -4.05 6.36
CA GLY A 15 6.58 -5.40 6.80
C GLY A 15 6.05 -6.28 5.66
N VAL A 16 5.21 -5.73 4.78
CA VAL A 16 4.73 -6.43 3.58
C VAL A 16 5.90 -6.82 2.69
N LEU A 17 6.82 -5.90 2.42
CA LEU A 17 7.91 -6.10 1.46
C LEU A 17 9.20 -6.64 2.08
N ASP A 18 9.19 -6.99 3.36
CA ASP A 18 10.37 -7.49 4.07
C ASP A 18 10.95 -8.75 3.39
N PRO A 19 12.13 -8.67 2.75
CA PRO A 19 12.72 -9.81 2.06
C PRO A 19 13.20 -10.91 3.02
N LEU A 20 13.38 -10.61 4.30
CA LEU A 20 13.71 -11.60 5.32
C LEU A 20 12.46 -12.11 6.05
N GLY A 21 11.30 -11.55 5.73
CA GLY A 21 10.03 -11.86 6.36
C GLY A 21 9.49 -13.25 6.04
N ASN A 22 8.78 -13.83 7.02
CA ASN A 22 8.10 -15.11 6.87
C ASN A 22 6.74 -14.92 6.15
N ASP A 23 6.49 -15.69 5.09
CA ASP A 23 5.27 -15.57 4.28
C ASP A 23 4.03 -16.11 5.02
N LYS A 24 4.19 -17.04 5.95
CA LYS A 24 3.08 -17.53 6.80
C LYS A 24 2.66 -16.45 7.80
N VAL A 25 3.62 -15.72 8.35
CA VAL A 25 3.35 -14.60 9.26
C VAL A 25 2.63 -13.48 8.52
N LEU A 26 3.10 -13.12 7.33
CA LEU A 26 2.42 -12.12 6.48
C LEU A 26 0.95 -12.52 6.23
N ARG A 27 0.69 -13.76 5.81
CA ARG A 27 -0.68 -14.24 5.59
C ARG A 27 -1.54 -14.19 6.85
N LYS A 28 -0.99 -14.57 8.00
CA LYS A 28 -1.70 -14.46 9.28
C LYS A 28 -2.07 -13.01 9.59
N GLN A 29 -1.16 -12.06 9.34
CA GLN A 29 -1.43 -10.63 9.52
C GLN A 29 -2.46 -10.11 8.51
N ILE A 30 -2.43 -10.58 7.26
CA ILE A 30 -3.45 -10.26 6.26
C ILE A 30 -4.82 -10.72 6.72
N VAL A 31 -4.96 -11.97 7.18
CA VAL A 31 -6.24 -12.46 7.73
C VAL A 31 -6.68 -11.62 8.92
N GLN A 32 -5.77 -11.33 9.85
CA GLN A 32 -6.08 -10.52 11.03
C GLN A 32 -6.63 -9.13 10.65
N TYR A 33 -5.88 -8.37 9.84
CA TYR A 33 -6.19 -6.95 9.62
C TYR A 33 -7.13 -6.71 8.44
N CYS A 34 -7.00 -7.47 7.35
CA CYS A 34 -7.84 -7.32 6.17
C CYS A 34 -9.16 -8.10 6.27
N ASN A 35 -9.24 -9.14 7.11
CA ASN A 35 -10.49 -9.87 7.34
C ASN A 35 -11.11 -9.53 8.70
N GLU A 36 -10.51 -9.99 9.80
CA GLU A 36 -11.16 -9.98 11.12
C GLU A 36 -11.39 -8.57 11.65
N ASP A 37 -10.37 -7.71 11.61
CA ASP A 37 -10.47 -6.35 12.14
C ASP A 37 -11.29 -5.45 11.20
N MET A 38 -11.18 -5.65 9.88
CA MET A 38 -12.04 -4.98 8.90
C MET A 38 -13.51 -5.35 9.10
N PHE A 39 -13.82 -6.65 9.26
CA PHE A 39 -15.17 -7.11 9.55
C PHE A 39 -15.69 -6.50 10.85
N ARG A 40 -14.90 -6.51 11.94
CA ARG A 40 -15.29 -5.90 13.21
C ARG A 40 -15.59 -4.41 13.05
N PHE A 41 -14.73 -3.68 12.34
CA PHE A 41 -14.94 -2.27 12.05
C PHE A 41 -16.24 -2.03 11.28
N LEU A 42 -16.47 -2.79 10.21
CA LEU A 42 -17.68 -2.67 9.39
C LEU A 42 -18.94 -3.04 10.17
N ASP A 43 -18.91 -4.10 10.99
CA ASP A 43 -20.03 -4.54 11.82
C ASP A 43 -20.43 -3.48 12.86
N GLU A 44 -19.46 -2.91 13.58
CA GLU A 44 -19.75 -1.84 14.54
C GLU A 44 -20.20 -0.56 13.83
N SER A 45 -19.54 -0.19 12.73
CA SER A 45 -19.90 1.02 11.97
C SER A 45 -21.27 0.90 11.32
N ALA A 46 -21.66 -0.30 10.89
CA ALA A 46 -22.98 -0.60 10.34
C ALA A 46 -24.11 -0.40 11.37
N LYS A 47 -23.85 -0.64 12.66
CA LYS A 47 -24.81 -0.39 13.75
C LYS A 47 -24.96 1.10 14.03
N VAL A 48 -23.84 1.84 14.03
CA VAL A 48 -23.82 3.29 14.30
C VAL A 48 -24.38 4.09 13.11
N PHE A 49 -24.08 3.66 11.89
CA PHE A 49 -24.50 4.34 10.66
C PHE A 49 -25.35 3.41 9.79
N PRO A 50 -26.59 3.08 10.20
CA PRO A 50 -27.43 2.09 9.54
C PRO A 50 -27.89 2.52 8.14
N SER A 51 -27.71 3.76 7.72
CA SER A 51 -28.01 4.20 6.34
C SER A 51 -26.76 4.38 5.47
N ALA A 52 -25.56 4.22 6.03
CA ALA A 52 -24.32 4.40 5.29
C ALA A 52 -23.98 3.16 4.45
N LEU A 53 -23.60 3.40 3.19
CA LEU A 53 -22.84 2.45 2.38
C LEU A 53 -21.34 2.63 2.65
N PHE A 54 -20.67 1.55 3.06
CA PHE A 54 -19.22 1.49 3.23
C PHE A 54 -18.56 0.96 1.96
N VAL A 55 -17.59 1.68 1.43
CA VAL A 55 -16.85 1.31 0.22
C VAL A 55 -15.44 0.95 0.64
N VAL A 56 -15.11 -0.33 0.65
CA VAL A 56 -13.80 -0.85 1.01
C VAL A 56 -12.96 -0.99 -0.25
N VAL A 57 -11.87 -0.25 -0.34
CA VAL A 57 -11.03 -0.27 -1.54
C VAL A 57 -9.84 -1.22 -1.36
N GLY A 58 -9.63 -2.05 -2.38
CA GLY A 58 -8.54 -3.01 -2.45
C GLY A 58 -7.19 -2.41 -2.78
N TYR A 59 -6.19 -3.30 -2.80
CA TYR A 59 -4.79 -3.01 -3.06
C TYR A 59 -4.37 -3.47 -4.47
N PHE A 60 -3.18 -3.05 -4.89
CA PHE A 60 -2.50 -3.42 -6.14
C PHE A 60 -1.12 -4.05 -5.88
N PRO A 61 -0.49 -4.69 -6.88
CA PRO A 61 0.90 -5.14 -6.78
C PRO A 61 1.85 -3.94 -6.62
N ILE A 62 2.65 -3.92 -5.54
CA ILE A 62 3.64 -2.87 -5.30
C ILE A 62 4.88 -3.07 -6.18
N PHE A 63 5.37 -4.31 -6.24
CA PHE A 63 6.46 -4.74 -7.12
C PHE A 63 5.98 -5.89 -8.02
N SER A 64 6.56 -5.97 -9.22
CA SER A 64 6.32 -7.04 -10.18
C SER A 64 7.62 -7.52 -10.84
N PRO A 65 7.61 -8.63 -11.59
CA PRO A 65 8.76 -9.05 -12.38
C PRO A 65 9.29 -7.98 -13.34
N GLN A 66 8.42 -7.07 -13.79
CA GLN A 66 8.73 -5.98 -14.71
C GLN A 66 9.36 -4.76 -14.03
N SER A 67 9.33 -4.66 -12.70
CA SER A 67 9.99 -3.57 -11.97
C SER A 67 11.48 -3.55 -12.25
N ASP A 68 12.09 -2.39 -12.53
CA ASP A 68 13.53 -2.29 -12.74
C ASP A 68 14.29 -2.69 -11.46
N THR A 69 15.36 -3.49 -11.61
CA THR A 69 16.09 -4.04 -10.46
C THR A 69 16.91 -2.96 -9.74
N ALA A 70 17.55 -2.06 -10.49
CA ALA A 70 18.39 -1.02 -9.90
C ALA A 70 17.53 0.04 -9.21
N GLU A 71 16.42 0.44 -9.83
CA GLU A 71 15.48 1.38 -9.22
C GLU A 71 14.78 0.80 -7.98
N ALA A 72 14.27 -0.45 -8.05
CA ALA A 72 13.68 -1.12 -6.90
C ALA A 72 14.66 -1.26 -5.73
N PHE A 73 15.94 -1.53 -6.02
CA PHE A 73 16.98 -1.59 -5.01
C PHE A 73 17.27 -0.21 -4.40
N ASN A 74 17.33 0.84 -5.20
CA ASN A 74 17.47 2.20 -4.70
C ASN A 74 16.30 2.59 -3.79
N ALA A 75 15.05 2.29 -4.18
CA ALA A 75 13.88 2.49 -3.33
C ALA A 75 13.98 1.75 -2.00
N PHE A 76 14.44 0.49 -2.02
CA PHE A 76 14.69 -0.29 -0.81
C PHE A 76 15.74 0.37 0.10
N LEU A 77 16.89 0.80 -0.43
CA LEU A 77 17.92 1.47 0.35
C LEU A 77 17.44 2.77 0.99
N GLU A 78 16.58 3.52 0.28
CA GLU A 78 15.98 4.75 0.79
C GLU A 78 14.98 4.46 1.92
N ALA A 79 14.13 3.44 1.75
CA ALA A 79 13.17 3.01 2.77
C ALA A 79 13.86 2.53 4.05
N TYR A 80 15.00 1.86 3.94
CA TYR A 80 15.83 1.44 5.08
C TYR A 80 16.76 2.55 5.61
N SER A 81 16.71 3.74 5.02
CA SER A 81 17.48 4.91 5.46
C SER A 81 19.00 4.66 5.49
N LEU A 82 19.53 3.86 4.55
CA LEU A 82 20.97 3.64 4.45
C LEU A 82 21.67 5.00 4.19
N PRO A 83 22.72 5.37 4.95
CA PRO A 83 23.37 6.65 4.74
C PRO A 83 23.95 6.78 3.33
N ARG A 84 23.79 7.96 2.72
CA ARG A 84 24.24 8.26 1.35
C ARG A 84 25.68 7.83 1.02
N PRO A 85 26.71 8.04 1.87
CA PRO A 85 28.08 7.64 1.54
C PRO A 85 28.26 6.11 1.41
N PHE A 86 27.38 5.30 2.01
CA PHE A 86 27.45 3.84 1.94
C PHE A 86 26.65 3.26 0.75
N LYS A 87 25.77 4.04 0.11
CA LYS A 87 24.95 3.56 -1.03
C LYS A 87 25.78 3.11 -2.24
N PRO A 88 26.86 3.80 -2.67
CA PRO A 88 27.70 3.35 -3.77
C PRO A 88 28.40 2.02 -3.48
N PHE A 89 28.82 1.79 -2.24
CA PHE A 89 29.44 0.53 -1.83
C PHE A 89 28.43 -0.61 -1.75
N ALA A 90 27.18 -0.31 -1.39
CA ALA A 90 26.09 -1.29 -1.43
C ALA A 90 25.66 -1.63 -2.87
N ASN A 91 25.68 -0.67 -3.81
CA ASN A 91 25.25 -0.84 -5.19
C ASN A 91 26.41 -1.18 -6.15
N ASN A 92 27.12 -2.29 -5.91
CA ASN A 92 28.26 -2.72 -6.71
C ASN A 92 28.01 -4.07 -7.41
N VAL A 93 28.93 -4.51 -8.28
CA VAL A 93 28.76 -5.74 -9.08
C VAL A 93 28.68 -7.02 -8.23
N LEU A 94 29.37 -7.04 -7.07
CA LEU A 94 29.43 -8.21 -6.17
C LEU A 94 28.12 -8.41 -5.39
N THR A 95 27.37 -7.35 -5.11
CA THR A 95 26.11 -7.42 -4.34
C THR A 95 24.87 -7.67 -5.22
N ARG A 96 25.00 -7.55 -6.55
CA ARG A 96 23.91 -7.76 -7.53
C ARG A 96 23.20 -9.13 -7.44
N PRO A 97 23.88 -10.28 -7.27
CA PRO A 97 23.20 -11.58 -7.14
C PRO A 97 22.29 -11.64 -5.91
N PHE A 98 22.75 -11.08 -4.78
CA PHE A 98 21.97 -10.99 -3.55
C PHE A 98 20.72 -10.10 -3.74
N PHE A 99 20.83 -9.01 -4.49
CA PHE A 99 19.68 -8.15 -4.80
C PHE A 99 18.63 -8.81 -5.70
N ARG A 100 19.03 -9.71 -6.60
CA ARG A 100 18.05 -10.51 -7.36
C ARG A 100 17.21 -11.39 -6.44
N ILE A 101 17.82 -11.96 -5.39
CA ILE A 101 17.10 -12.75 -4.38
C ILE A 101 16.15 -11.86 -3.58
N ILE A 102 16.63 -10.71 -3.08
CA ILE A 102 15.81 -9.71 -2.37
C ILE A 102 14.62 -9.28 -3.23
N LYS A 103 14.87 -8.89 -4.49
CA LYS A 103 13.82 -8.47 -5.43
C LYS A 103 12.82 -9.58 -5.67
N LYS A 104 13.27 -10.81 -5.95
CA LYS A 104 12.39 -11.96 -6.18
C LYS A 104 11.49 -12.21 -4.96
N LYS A 105 12.03 -12.07 -3.75
CA LYS A 105 11.27 -12.23 -2.52
C LYS A 105 10.29 -11.07 -2.29
N ALA A 106 10.69 -9.83 -2.55
CA ALA A 106 9.81 -8.66 -2.48
C ALA A 106 8.65 -8.76 -3.49
N ILE A 107 8.91 -9.20 -4.74
CA ILE A 107 7.86 -9.46 -5.74
C ILE A 107 6.90 -10.54 -5.24
N ARG A 108 7.42 -11.67 -4.75
CA ARG A 108 6.58 -12.74 -4.21
C ARG A 108 5.69 -12.24 -3.08
N ARG A 109 6.23 -11.45 -2.15
CA ARG A 109 5.45 -10.91 -1.04
C ARG A 109 4.46 -9.83 -1.47
N SER A 110 4.81 -9.02 -2.47
CA SER A 110 3.90 -8.09 -3.14
C SER A 110 2.70 -8.83 -3.77
N GLN A 111 2.94 -9.98 -4.41
CA GLN A 111 1.88 -10.84 -4.96
C GLN A 111 1.01 -11.43 -3.85
N ILE A 112 1.62 -11.99 -2.79
CA ILE A 112 0.89 -12.48 -1.61
C ILE A 112 0.00 -11.39 -1.04
N TRP A 113 0.55 -10.18 -0.85
CA TRP A 113 -0.22 -9.04 -0.38
C TRP A 113 -1.40 -8.75 -1.30
N PHE A 114 -1.16 -8.52 -2.59
CA PHE A 114 -2.20 -8.18 -3.56
C PHE A 114 -3.32 -9.24 -3.62
N GLU A 115 -2.98 -10.52 -3.71
CA GLU A 115 -3.96 -11.59 -3.84
C GLU A 115 -4.71 -11.84 -2.54
N ASP A 116 -3.97 -12.00 -1.44
CA ASP A 116 -4.56 -12.40 -0.16
C ASP A 116 -5.31 -11.23 0.48
N SER A 117 -4.76 -10.00 0.48
CA SER A 117 -5.45 -8.86 1.09
C SER A 117 -6.78 -8.55 0.39
N ASN A 118 -6.80 -8.59 -0.94
CA ASN A 118 -8.03 -8.31 -1.69
C ASN A 118 -9.09 -9.39 -1.46
N ARG A 119 -8.69 -10.66 -1.39
CA ARG A 119 -9.61 -11.76 -1.06
C ARG A 119 -10.16 -11.59 0.36
N GLU A 120 -9.30 -11.32 1.34
CA GLU A 120 -9.71 -11.16 2.72
C GLU A 120 -10.61 -9.93 2.96
N LEU A 121 -10.33 -8.79 2.30
CA LEU A 121 -11.20 -7.61 2.34
C LEU A 121 -12.58 -7.89 1.73
N GLN A 122 -12.64 -8.58 0.58
CA GLN A 122 -13.90 -9.00 -0.02
C GLN A 122 -14.68 -9.93 0.92
N THR A 123 -14.00 -10.87 1.58
CA THR A 123 -14.63 -11.76 2.57
C THR A 123 -15.20 -10.97 3.74
N ALA A 124 -14.48 -9.98 4.29
CA ALA A 124 -14.99 -9.12 5.36
C ALA A 124 -16.26 -8.36 4.95
N VAL A 125 -16.27 -7.82 3.73
CA VAL A 125 -17.45 -7.16 3.14
C VAL A 125 -18.63 -8.13 3.00
N ASN A 126 -18.39 -9.35 2.53
CA ASN A 126 -19.44 -10.35 2.39
C ASN A 126 -20.02 -10.73 3.76
N ARG A 127 -19.16 -10.97 4.76
CA ARG A 127 -19.57 -11.30 6.13
C ARG A 127 -20.49 -10.24 6.75
N VAL A 128 -20.19 -8.94 6.59
CA VAL A 128 -21.06 -7.89 7.15
C VAL A 128 -22.40 -7.80 6.42
N ASN A 129 -22.42 -7.99 5.10
CA ASN A 129 -23.66 -7.98 4.32
C ASN A 129 -24.55 -9.19 4.65
N GLU A 130 -23.96 -10.38 4.78
CA GLU A 130 -24.66 -11.60 5.22
C GLU A 130 -25.25 -11.42 6.62
N LYS A 131 -24.45 -10.91 7.56
CA LYS A 131 -24.88 -10.69 8.95
C LYS A 131 -26.01 -9.66 9.07
N THR A 132 -25.97 -8.61 8.27
CA THR A 132 -26.97 -7.53 8.30
C THR A 132 -28.19 -7.81 7.42
N GLY A 133 -28.13 -8.83 6.56
CA GLY A 133 -29.20 -9.16 5.63
C GLY A 133 -29.41 -8.12 4.51
N ARG A 134 -28.50 -7.17 4.33
CA ARG A 134 -28.55 -6.16 3.26
C ARG A 134 -27.15 -5.70 2.84
N GLN A 135 -27.05 -4.99 1.72
CA GLN A 135 -25.78 -4.45 1.23
C GLN A 135 -25.36 -3.18 2.03
N HIS A 136 -24.71 -3.36 3.18
CA HIS A 136 -24.09 -2.27 3.95
C HIS A 136 -22.71 -1.89 3.40
N ALA A 137 -21.99 -2.84 2.82
CA ALA A 137 -20.64 -2.64 2.36
C ALA A 137 -20.44 -3.18 0.94
N VAL A 138 -19.50 -2.59 0.21
CA VAL A 138 -19.03 -3.10 -1.08
C VAL A 138 -17.52 -3.05 -1.16
N PHE A 139 -16.95 -4.06 -1.82
CA PHE A 139 -15.53 -4.14 -2.09
C PHE A 139 -15.25 -3.63 -3.50
N VAL A 140 -14.24 -2.79 -3.64
CA VAL A 140 -13.76 -2.27 -4.92
C VAL A 140 -12.35 -2.79 -5.14
N LYS A 141 -12.22 -3.81 -5.99
CA LYS A 141 -10.92 -4.24 -6.50
C LYS A 141 -10.42 -3.21 -7.52
N THR A 142 -9.19 -2.75 -7.36
CA THR A 142 -8.57 -1.87 -8.35
C THR A 142 -8.23 -2.64 -9.64
N SER A 143 -8.33 -1.94 -10.78
CA SER A 143 -7.90 -2.40 -12.09
C SER A 143 -6.39 -2.27 -12.31
N LEU A 144 -5.64 -1.68 -11.38
CA LEU A 144 -4.18 -1.65 -11.44
C LEU A 144 -3.60 -3.06 -11.37
N THR A 145 -2.63 -3.32 -12.24
CA THR A 145 -2.01 -4.63 -12.45
C THR A 145 -0.51 -4.61 -12.18
N GLU A 146 0.15 -5.74 -12.38
CA GLU A 146 1.62 -5.83 -12.34
C GLU A 146 2.32 -4.92 -13.35
N ASN A 147 1.66 -4.51 -14.44
CA ASN A 147 2.20 -3.56 -15.42
C ASN A 147 2.32 -2.15 -14.86
N ASP A 148 1.48 -1.82 -13.87
CA ASP A 148 1.35 -0.49 -13.27
C ASP A 148 2.16 -0.35 -11.97
N ALA A 149 2.81 -1.44 -11.56
CA ALA A 149 3.58 -1.55 -10.32
C ALA A 149 4.79 -0.60 -10.28
N LEU A 150 5.40 -0.46 -9.11
CA LEU A 150 6.50 0.46 -8.89
C LEU A 150 7.69 0.10 -9.79
N HIS A 151 8.29 1.11 -10.41
CA HIS A 151 9.47 1.00 -11.28
C HIS A 151 9.25 0.13 -12.54
N THR A 152 8.02 -0.06 -13.00
CA THR A 152 7.75 -0.56 -14.36
C THR A 152 7.77 0.61 -15.36
N PRO A 153 7.86 0.34 -16.67
CA PRO A 153 7.74 1.38 -17.70
C PRO A 153 6.42 2.16 -17.66
N ASN A 154 5.33 1.49 -17.27
CA ASN A 154 3.97 2.04 -17.23
C ASN A 154 3.50 2.33 -15.79
N THR A 155 4.43 2.51 -14.84
CA THR A 155 4.10 2.72 -13.42
C THR A 155 3.05 3.81 -13.22
N LEU A 156 1.95 3.46 -12.56
CA LEU A 156 0.93 4.39 -12.10
C LEU A 156 1.11 4.75 -10.62
N LEU A 157 2.29 4.46 -10.08
CA LEU A 157 2.70 4.78 -8.72
C LEU A 157 3.76 5.88 -8.70
N PHE A 158 3.76 6.68 -7.63
CA PHE A 158 4.87 7.59 -7.36
C PHE A 158 6.15 6.78 -7.13
N LYS A 159 7.21 7.17 -7.84
CA LYS A 159 8.50 6.49 -7.85
C LYS A 159 9.64 7.43 -7.51
N MET A 160 10.74 6.81 -7.10
CA MET A 160 12.01 7.52 -6.94
C MET A 160 12.53 7.97 -8.31
N MET A 161 12.97 9.21 -8.36
CA MET A 161 13.72 9.85 -9.42
C MET A 161 15.20 9.92 -9.05
N GLY A 162 16.01 10.47 -9.95
CA GLY A 162 17.42 10.75 -9.69
C GLY A 162 17.65 11.53 -8.39
N LYS A 163 18.81 11.32 -7.77
CA LYS A 163 19.24 11.95 -6.50
C LYS A 163 18.32 11.64 -5.30
N GLY A 164 17.49 10.60 -5.39
CA GLY A 164 16.60 10.21 -4.31
C GLY A 164 15.41 11.17 -4.15
N ARG A 165 15.04 11.92 -5.18
CA ARG A 165 13.82 12.73 -5.16
C ARG A 165 12.60 11.84 -5.47
N LEU A 166 11.44 12.11 -4.90
CA LEU A 166 10.19 11.47 -5.34
C LEU A 166 9.52 12.31 -6.43
N ASN A 167 8.85 11.68 -7.40
CA ASN A 167 8.11 12.39 -8.44
C ASN A 167 6.71 12.89 -8.02
N ASP A 168 6.52 13.21 -6.73
CA ASP A 168 5.28 13.77 -6.21
C ASP A 168 5.35 15.29 -6.02
N SER A 169 4.22 15.98 -6.15
CA SER A 169 4.15 17.45 -6.06
C SER A 169 4.45 17.99 -4.67
N PHE A 170 4.35 17.16 -3.63
CA PHE A 170 4.55 17.56 -2.23
C PHE A 170 5.94 17.18 -1.70
N TYR A 171 6.85 16.63 -2.52
CA TYR A 171 8.15 16.18 -2.04
C TYR A 171 8.93 17.30 -1.32
N ASP A 172 9.00 18.51 -1.91
CA ASP A 172 9.77 19.62 -1.34
C ASP A 172 9.18 20.16 -0.04
N GLU A 173 7.86 20.27 0.03
CA GLU A 173 7.15 20.64 1.26
C GLU A 173 7.37 19.57 2.35
N ARG A 174 7.23 18.29 1.98
CA ARG A 174 7.42 17.16 2.89
C ARG A 174 8.84 17.12 3.45
N GLN A 175 9.86 17.48 2.66
CA GLN A 175 11.25 17.61 3.13
C GLN A 175 11.41 18.60 4.29
N ILE A 176 10.71 19.74 4.20
CA ILE A 176 10.77 20.79 5.20
C ILE A 176 10.00 20.35 6.45
N GLU A 177 8.76 19.89 6.27
CA GLU A 177 7.88 19.55 7.38
C GLU A 177 8.37 18.33 8.15
N CYS A 178 8.83 17.26 7.48
CA CYS A 178 9.38 16.08 8.15
C CYS A 178 10.57 16.41 9.06
N LYS A 179 11.41 17.39 8.70
CA LYS A 179 12.55 17.81 9.55
C LYS A 179 12.08 18.58 10.78
N LYS A 180 11.05 19.43 10.63
CA LYS A 180 10.48 20.22 11.72
C LYS A 180 9.73 19.36 12.74
N VAL A 181 8.83 18.49 12.26
CA VAL A 181 7.83 17.86 13.13
C VAL A 181 8.30 16.52 13.69
N LEU A 182 9.09 15.75 12.94
CA LEU A 182 9.29 14.34 13.26
C LEU A 182 10.12 14.15 14.53
N GLY A 183 11.04 15.07 14.85
CA GLY A 183 11.78 15.04 16.11
C GLY A 183 10.87 15.09 17.34
N ASN A 184 9.88 15.98 17.34
CA ASN A 184 8.91 16.11 18.42
C ASN A 184 7.88 14.99 18.40
N LEU A 185 7.44 14.56 17.21
CA LEU A 185 6.48 13.48 17.07
C LEU A 185 7.06 12.16 17.60
N ARG A 186 8.34 11.84 17.31
CA ARG A 186 9.01 10.67 17.89
C ARG A 186 9.05 10.70 19.41
N LYS A 187 9.38 11.86 20.00
CA LYS A 187 9.44 12.01 21.46
C LYS A 187 8.08 11.82 22.13
N SER A 188 7.02 12.33 21.51
CA SER A 188 5.66 12.33 22.09
C SER A 188 4.88 11.03 21.85
N THR A 189 5.11 10.34 20.73
CA THR A 189 4.30 9.18 20.32
C THR A 189 5.08 7.86 20.30
N GLY A 190 6.42 7.92 20.36
CA GLY A 190 7.27 6.73 20.22
C GLY A 190 7.35 6.17 18.79
N ILE A 191 6.84 6.87 17.77
CA ILE A 191 6.97 6.43 16.38
C ILE A 191 8.44 6.24 16.02
N LYS A 192 8.74 5.19 15.22
CA LYS A 192 10.11 4.85 14.82
C LYS A 192 10.48 5.33 13.42
N GLN A 193 9.53 5.96 12.71
CA GLN A 193 9.71 6.37 11.32
C GLN A 193 10.89 7.34 11.18
N SER A 194 11.80 7.07 10.24
CA SER A 194 12.97 7.91 9.96
C SER A 194 12.55 9.22 9.26
N VAL A 195 13.41 10.26 9.29
CA VAL A 195 13.12 11.51 8.55
C VAL A 195 13.02 11.19 7.07
N ARG A 196 13.91 10.31 6.59
CA ARG A 196 13.91 9.87 5.21
C ARG A 196 12.65 9.10 4.81
N GLN A 197 12.15 8.23 5.66
CA GLN A 197 10.89 7.51 5.42
C GLN A 197 9.69 8.46 5.38
N CYS A 198 9.70 9.51 6.20
CA CYS A 198 8.69 10.57 6.14
C CYS A 198 8.80 11.33 4.81
N GLU A 199 9.99 11.74 4.40
CA GLU A 199 10.24 12.48 3.15
C GLU A 199 9.74 11.76 1.88
N ILE A 200 9.91 10.43 1.83
CA ILE A 200 9.54 9.61 0.67
C ILE A 200 8.19 8.90 0.86
N ALA A 201 7.37 9.30 1.84
CA ALA A 201 6.18 8.55 2.23
C ALA A 201 5.17 8.27 1.10
N ALA A 202 5.15 9.08 0.03
CA ALA A 202 4.30 8.82 -1.12
C ALA A 202 4.81 7.71 -2.05
N ILE A 203 6.00 7.14 -1.85
CA ILE A 203 6.56 6.10 -2.74
C ILE A 203 5.63 4.89 -2.78
N GLY A 204 5.31 4.41 -3.97
CA GLY A 204 4.41 3.26 -4.15
C GLY A 204 2.92 3.58 -3.94
N HIS A 205 2.55 4.80 -3.57
CA HIS A 205 1.16 5.25 -3.67
C HIS A 205 0.78 5.53 -5.12
N PRO A 206 -0.51 5.44 -5.50
CA PRO A 206 -0.95 5.85 -6.83
C PRO A 206 -0.56 7.31 -7.11
N ASN A 207 -0.01 7.55 -8.30
CA ASN A 207 0.19 8.91 -8.81
C ASN A 207 -1.17 9.49 -9.26
N ILE A 208 -1.17 10.66 -9.91
CA ILE A 208 -2.42 11.31 -10.34
C ILE A 208 -3.22 10.40 -11.28
N GLU A 209 -2.55 9.73 -12.21
CA GLU A 209 -3.11 8.82 -13.19
C GLU A 209 -3.62 7.53 -12.53
N GLY A 210 -2.85 6.94 -11.62
CA GLY A 210 -3.27 5.79 -10.83
C GLY A 210 -4.46 6.10 -9.91
N ALA A 211 -4.49 7.30 -9.32
CA ALA A 211 -5.62 7.76 -8.51
C ALA A 211 -6.89 7.94 -9.35
N LYS A 212 -6.77 8.35 -10.62
CA LYS A 212 -7.90 8.37 -11.57
C LYS A 212 -8.44 6.97 -11.83
N VAL A 213 -7.57 5.97 -12.04
CA VAL A 213 -7.99 4.57 -12.19
C VAL A 213 -8.80 4.11 -10.97
N TYR A 214 -8.27 4.34 -9.77
CA TYR A 214 -8.99 4.08 -8.52
C TYR A 214 -10.37 4.74 -8.45
N ALA A 215 -10.45 6.02 -8.83
CA ALA A 215 -11.71 6.76 -8.82
C ALA A 215 -12.72 6.17 -9.82
N GLU A 216 -12.28 5.76 -11.00
CA GLU A 216 -13.14 5.13 -12.01
C GLU A 216 -13.61 3.73 -11.58
N ASP A 217 -12.75 2.93 -10.95
CA ASP A 217 -13.14 1.63 -10.38
C ASP A 217 -14.23 1.80 -9.31
N ILE A 218 -14.07 2.78 -8.42
CA ILE A 218 -15.06 3.11 -7.38
C ILE A 218 -16.38 3.56 -8.03
N LYS A 219 -16.33 4.49 -8.99
CA LYS A 219 -17.53 4.96 -9.71
C LYS A 219 -18.26 3.83 -10.42
N ALA A 220 -17.53 2.91 -11.06
CA ALA A 220 -18.11 1.79 -11.78
C ALA A 220 -18.90 0.85 -10.86
N VAL A 221 -18.40 0.60 -9.66
CA VAL A 221 -19.12 -0.18 -8.63
C VAL A 221 -20.32 0.61 -8.09
N LEU A 222 -20.12 1.86 -7.70
CA LEU A 222 -21.18 2.69 -7.13
C LEU A 222 -22.35 2.95 -8.09
N LYS A 223 -22.06 3.12 -9.39
CA LYS A 223 -23.11 3.29 -10.41
C LYS A 223 -24.07 2.11 -10.43
N LYS A 224 -23.56 0.87 -10.35
CA LYS A 224 -24.39 -0.34 -10.33
C LYS A 224 -25.32 -0.38 -9.11
N ILE A 225 -24.82 0.07 -7.96
CA ILE A 225 -25.59 0.09 -6.71
C ILE A 225 -26.69 1.15 -6.80
N PHE A 226 -26.33 2.39 -7.15
CA PHE A 226 -27.29 3.49 -7.18
C PHE A 226 -28.30 3.41 -8.32
N SER A 227 -27.94 2.79 -9.45
CA SER A 227 -28.89 2.52 -10.54
C SER A 227 -29.82 1.34 -10.26
N ALA A 228 -29.51 0.44 -9.34
CA ALA A 228 -30.40 -0.67 -8.94
C ALA A 228 -31.45 -0.26 -7.89
N THR A 229 -31.31 0.92 -7.30
CA THR A 229 -32.22 1.50 -6.30
C THR A 229 -33.24 2.50 -6.85
N ASN A 230 -33.19 2.80 -8.15
CA ASN A 230 -34.19 3.59 -8.88
C ASN A 230 -35.03 2.70 -9.78
#